data_AF-A0A849TCS9-F1
#
_entry.id   AF-A0A849TCS9-F1
#
_cell.length_a   1.000
_cell.length_b   1.000
_cell.length_c   1.000
_cell.angle_alpha   90.00
_cell.angle_beta   90.00
_cell.angle_gamma   90.00
#
_symmetry.space_group_name_H-M   'P 1'
#
loop_
_entity.id
_entity.type
_entity.pdbx_description
1 polymer ?
#
loop_
_entity_poly.entity_id
_entity_poly.type
_entity_poly.pdbx_seq_one_letter_code
_entity_poly.pdbx_strand_id
1 'polypeptide(L)' 'MPTLMKMVGNCPPCISYWYTYIRPHQNLNGKTPAEAWRGIDPYKKPFKQERWFEAWDGLLVGYELKH' A
#
# COMPACT_ATOMS: atom_id res chain seq x y z
N MET A 1 9.83 -20.17 -12.54
CA MET A 1 9.73 -18.80 -12.02
C MET A 1 8.66 -18.08 -12.82
N PRO A 2 7.41 -17.92 -12.35
CA PRO A 2 6.43 -17.18 -13.13
C PRO A 2 6.72 -15.69 -12.95
N THR A 3 7.02 -15.05 -14.08
CA THR A 3 7.19 -13.61 -14.26
C THR A 3 6.05 -12.88 -13.57
N LEU A 4 6.41 -11.99 -12.64
CA LEU A 4 5.50 -11.07 -11.97
C LEU A 4 4.59 -10.44 -13.03
N MET A 5 3.28 -10.58 -12.85
CA MET A 5 2.25 -9.91 -13.62
C MET A 5 2.45 -8.40 -13.44
N LYS A 6 3.31 -7.81 -14.27
CA LYS A 6 3.41 -6.37 -14.45
C LYS A 6 2.07 -5.93 -15.02
N MET A 7 1.17 -5.48 -14.15
CA MET A 7 -0.06 -4.79 -14.52
C MET A 7 0.33 -3.42 -15.10
N VAL A 8 0.99 -3.43 -16.26
CA VAL A 8 1.30 -2.24 -17.06
C VAL A 8 0.02 -1.90 -17.80
N GLY A 9 -0.84 -1.17 -17.10
CA GLY A 9 -2.10 -0.69 -17.63
C GLY A 9 -2.66 0.36 -16.69
N ASN A 10 -3.13 1.47 -17.24
CA ASN A 10 -3.91 2.47 -16.51
C ASN A 10 -5.14 1.79 -15.89
N CYS A 11 -5.02 1.38 -14.64
CA CYS A 11 -6.09 0.82 -13.85
C CYS A 11 -6.50 1.88 -12.82
N PRO A 12 -7.61 2.62 -13.03
CA PRO A 12 -8.11 3.61 -12.09
C PRO A 12 -8.25 3.09 -10.63
N PRO A 13 -8.61 1.81 -10.39
CA PRO A 13 -8.57 1.24 -9.05
C PRO A 13 -7.20 1.28 -8.35
N CYS A 14 -6.10 1.22 -9.10
CA CYS A 14 -4.76 1.13 -8.52
C CYS A 14 -4.35 2.39 -7.75
N ILE A 15 -4.76 3.58 -8.18
CA ILE A 15 -4.43 4.82 -7.45
C ILE A 15 -5.21 4.93 -6.14
N SER A 16 -6.50 4.58 -6.15
CA SER A 16 -7.32 4.51 -4.94
C SER A 16 -6.76 3.49 -3.95
N TYR A 17 -6.31 2.33 -4.46
CA TYR A 17 -5.68 1.30 -3.64
C TYR A 17 -4.37 1.79 -3.01
N TRP A 18 -3.48 2.36 -3.82
CA TRP A 18 -2.20 2.88 -3.35
C TRP A 18 -2.38 3.98 -2.31
N TYR A 19 -3.29 4.92 -2.54
CA TYR A 19 -3.60 5.98 -1.60
C TYR A 19 -4.09 5.44 -0.25
N THR A 20 -4.91 4.38 -0.28
CA THR A 20 -5.62 3.86 0.89
C THR A 20 -4.81 2.86 1.71
N TYR A 21 -4.01 2.02 1.06
CA TYR A 21 -3.37 0.87 1.71
C TYR A 21 -1.83 0.92 1.71
N ILE A 22 -1.22 1.78 0.89
CA ILE A 22 0.24 1.76 0.69
C ILE A 22 0.87 3.09 1.10
N ARG A 23 0.27 4.22 0.73
CA ARG A 23 0.84 5.54 0.99
C ARG A 23 0.57 5.99 2.44
N PRO A 24 1.61 6.14 3.28
CA PRO A 24 1.45 6.79 4.57
C PRO A 24 1.27 8.30 4.41
N HIS A 25 0.48 8.93 5.29
CA HIS A 25 0.21 10.37 5.25
C HIS A 25 0.67 11.04 6.54
N GLN A 26 1.34 12.19 6.42
CA GLN A 26 1.82 12.96 7.57
C GLN A 26 0.67 13.40 8.49
N ASN A 27 -0.46 13.83 7.91
CA ASN A 27 -1.66 14.22 8.67
C ASN A 27 -2.33 13.03 9.41
N LEU A 28 -1.92 11.80 9.12
CA LEU A 28 -2.38 10.59 9.81
C LEU A 28 -1.27 10.02 10.73
N ASN A 29 -0.30 10.84 11.13
CA ASN A 29 0.86 10.43 11.92
C ASN A 29 1.65 9.28 11.26
N GLY A 30 1.83 9.33 9.93
CA GLY A 30 2.56 8.32 9.17
C GLY A 30 1.77 7.05 8.87
N LYS A 31 0.46 7.02 9.15
CA LYS A 31 -0.42 5.90 8.82
C LYS A 31 -1.02 6.04 7.42
N THR A 32 -1.41 4.91 6.84
CA THR A 32 -2.31 4.85 5.69
C THR A 32 -3.75 5.16 6.13
N PRO A 33 -4.64 5.59 5.22
CA PRO A 33 -6.04 5.80 5.53
C PRO A 33 -6.72 4.53 6.07
N ALA A 34 -6.39 3.36 5.51
CA ALA A 34 -6.91 2.08 6.00
C ALA A 34 -6.50 1.80 7.46
N GLU A 35 -5.25 2.07 7.83
CA GLU A 35 -4.77 1.92 9.21
C GLU A 35 -5.44 2.92 10.15
N ALA A 36 -5.58 4.17 9.73
CA ALA A 36 -6.24 5.20 10.53
C ALA A 36 -7.70 4.85 10.79
N TRP A 37 -8.46 4.44 9.77
CA TRP A 37 -9.87 4.07 9.90
C TRP A 37 -10.07 2.80 10.73
N ARG A 38 -9.12 1.85 10.69
CA ARG A 38 -9.18 0.62 11.48
C ARG A 38 -8.61 0.77 12.89
N GLY A 39 -8.11 1.95 13.26
CA GLY A 39 -7.47 2.18 14.55
C GLY A 39 -6.18 1.38 14.76
N ILE A 40 -5.51 0.98 13.68
CA ILE A 40 -4.26 0.22 13.72
C ILE A 40 -3.11 1.18 14.00
N ASP A 41 -2.18 0.74 14.84
CA ASP A 41 -0.94 1.45 15.13
C ASP A 41 0.26 0.63 14.62
N PRO A 42 0.79 0.94 13.43
CA PRO A 42 1.84 0.16 12.79
C PRO A 42 3.17 0.20 13.56
N TYR A 43 3.33 1.11 14.52
CA TYR A 43 4.55 1.23 15.33
C TYR A 43 4.48 0.44 16.64
N LYS A 44 3.30 -0.02 17.05
CA LYS A 44 3.12 -0.79 18.29
C LYS A 44 3.25 -2.29 18.11
N LYS A 45 2.96 -2.81 16.92
CA LYS A 45 3.01 -4.24 16.61
C LYS A 45 3.65 -4.45 15.24
N PRO A 46 4.50 -5.48 15.11
CA PRO A 46 5.05 -5.83 13.81
C PRO A 46 3.92 -6.28 12.87
N PHE A 47 4.06 -5.97 11.59
CA PHE A 47 3.18 -6.48 10.55
C PHE A 47 3.40 -7.99 10.38
N LYS A 48 2.32 -8.72 10.04
CA LYS A 48 2.37 -10.17 9.78
C LYS A 48 2.93 -10.48 8.41
N GLN A 49 2.64 -9.64 7.42
CA GLN A 49 3.06 -9.82 6.03
C GLN A 49 3.27 -8.47 5.35
N GLU A 50 4.23 -8.42 4.44
CA GLU A 50 4.44 -7.32 3.51
C GLU A 50 4.18 -7.81 2.08
N ARG A 51 3.56 -6.96 1.24
CA ARG A 51 3.37 -7.24 -0.18
C ARG A 51 3.87 -6.07 -1.01
N TRP A 52 4.82 -6.32 -1.91
CA TRP A 52 5.24 -5.32 -2.90
C TRP A 52 4.08 -4.99 -3.84
N PHE A 53 3.87 -3.70 -4.07
CA PHE A 53 2.92 -3.20 -5.03
C PHE A 53 3.63 -2.28 -6.01
N GLU A 54 3.36 -2.49 -7.29
CA GLU A 54 3.84 -1.67 -8.40
C GLU A 54 2.72 -1.52 -9.42
N ALA A 55 2.43 -0.28 -9.80
CA ALA A 55 1.50 0.04 -10.87
C ALA A 55 1.96 1.29 -11.63
N TRP A 56 1.38 1.50 -12.81
CA TRP A 56 1.68 2.64 -13.68
C TRP A 56 3.16 2.76 -13.99
N ASP A 57 3.76 1.64 -14.41
CA ASP A 57 5.17 1.55 -14.82
C ASP A 57 6.16 2.07 -13.76
N GLY A 58 5.87 1.76 -12.48
CA GLY A 58 6.71 2.16 -11.36
C GLY A 58 6.40 3.54 -10.77
N LEU A 59 5.39 4.25 -11.27
CA LEU A 59 4.98 5.53 -10.67
C LEU A 59 4.28 5.33 -9.32
N LEU A 60 3.49 4.27 -9.19
CA LEU A 60 2.83 3.89 -7.94
C LEU A 60 3.56 2.69 -7.35
N VAL A 61 4.39 2.93 -6.34
CA VAL A 61 5.18 1.90 -5.67
C VAL A 61 5.02 1.97 -4.16
N GLY A 62 5.24 0.83 -3.51
CA GLY A 62 5.37 0.74 -2.08
C GLY A 62 5.00 -0.63 -1.54
N TYR A 63 5.05 -0.75 -0.21
CA TYR A 63 4.70 -1.97 0.48
C TYR A 63 3.32 -1.83 1.11
N GLU A 64 2.44 -2.80 0.82
CA GLU A 64 1.24 -3.00 1.62
C GLU A 64 1.62 -3.79 2.88
N LEU A 65 1.29 -3.25 4.05
CA LEU A 65 1.48 -3.93 5.34
C LEU A 65 0.17 -4.56 5.80
N LYS A 66 0.22 -5.85 6.16
CA LYS A 66 -0.90 -6.58 6.76
C LYS A 66 -0.63 -6.83 8.24
N HIS A 67 -1.52 -6.32 9.09
CA HIS A 67 -1.43 -6.36 10.56
C HIS A 67 -2.20 -7.52 11.19
#